data_AF-A0A8T4KSI7-F1
#
_entry.id   AF-A0A8T4KSI7-F1
#
_cell.length_a   1.000
_cell.length_b   1.000
_cell.length_c   1.000
_cell.angle_alpha   90.00
_cell.angle_beta   90.00
_cell.angle_gamma   90.00
#
_symmetry.space_group_name_H-M   'P 1'
#
loop_
_entity.id
_entity.type
_entity.pdbx_description
1 polymer ?
#
loop_
_entity_poly.entity_id
_entity_poly.type
_entity_poly.pdbx_seq_one_letter_code
_entity_poly.pdbx_strand_id
1 'polypeptide(L)'
;MNPFEIFIQNMHRLGFFGFVLPWLLTFAVVYGLLAKTKVLGEDLKVVGVTAMVIAFFVTGFGGVAFGLLLSSMFGMAIIILATIIIIVLFAAMTGFDMSAFTDHKGILAVLIGIGILIFFTVGAASVLKINISGEVASIIFVLILMAVAVYFIAGKK
;
A
#
# COMPACT_ATOMS: atom_id res chain seq x y z
N MET A 1 -19.37 9.42 15.33
CA MET A 1 -18.89 8.20 14.65
C MET A 1 -19.72 7.99 13.40
N ASN A 2 -19.07 7.97 12.24
CA ASN A 2 -19.75 7.63 11.00
C ASN A 2 -19.93 6.10 10.87
N PRO A 3 -20.87 5.60 10.03
CA PRO A 3 -21.09 4.15 9.87
C PRO A 3 -19.85 3.36 9.43
N PHE A 4 -18.94 4.01 8.69
CA PHE A 4 -17.71 3.40 8.22
C PHE A 4 -16.70 3.15 9.36
N GLU A 5 -16.54 4.10 10.29
CA GLU A 5 -15.73 3.95 11.50
C GLU A 5 -16.22 2.78 12.35
N ILE A 6 -17.54 2.65 12.53
CA ILE A 6 -18.14 1.54 13.29
C ILE A 6 -17.75 0.20 12.64
N PHE A 7 -17.86 0.11 11.32
CA PHE A 7 -17.50 -1.07 10.57
C PHE A 7 -16.02 -1.43 10.73
N ILE A 8 -15.12 -0.47 10.52
CA ILE A 8 -13.66 -0.68 10.66
C ILE A 8 -13.30 -1.07 12.10
N GLN A 9 -13.92 -0.43 13.09
CA GLN A 9 -13.68 -0.73 14.49
C GLN A 9 -14.16 -2.14 14.88
N ASN A 10 -15.29 -2.58 14.31
CA ASN A 10 -15.77 -3.96 14.47
C ASN A 10 -14.81 -4.97 13.82
N MET A 11 -14.33 -4.70 12.60
CA MET A 11 -13.32 -5.55 11.95
C MET A 11 -12.03 -5.65 12.77
N HIS A 12 -11.59 -4.54 13.36
CA HIS A 12 -10.43 -4.52 14.24
C HIS A 12 -10.65 -5.35 15.51
N ARG A 13 -11.83 -5.22 16.15
CA ARG A 13 -12.20 -6.00 17.34
C ARG A 13 -12.30 -7.50 17.06
N LEU A 14 -12.75 -7.88 15.87
CA LEU A 14 -12.80 -9.27 15.41
C LEU A 14 -11.42 -9.83 15.05
N GLY A 15 -10.35 -9.03 15.15
CA GLY A 15 -9.00 -9.46 14.81
C GLY A 15 -8.76 -9.63 13.32
N PHE A 16 -9.64 -9.10 12.45
CA PHE A 16 -9.54 -9.29 11.00
C PHE A 16 -8.18 -8.85 10.46
N PHE A 17 -7.72 -7.67 10.85
CA PHE A 17 -6.45 -7.11 10.39
C PHE A 17 -5.23 -7.78 11.04
N GLY A 18 -5.36 -8.25 12.28
CA GLY A 18 -4.26 -8.90 13.02
C GLY A 18 -4.13 -10.41 12.76
N PHE A 19 -5.12 -11.04 12.14
CA PHE A 19 -5.15 -12.49 11.96
C PHE A 19 -5.59 -12.88 10.55
N VAL A 20 -6.83 -12.53 10.17
CA VAL A 20 -7.44 -12.99 8.91
C VAL A 20 -6.67 -12.48 7.69
N LEU A 21 -6.30 -11.20 7.68
CA LEU A 21 -5.63 -10.57 6.54
C LEU A 21 -4.18 -11.07 6.35
N PRO A 22 -3.31 -11.12 7.37
CA PRO A 22 -2.03 -11.84 7.34
C PRO A 22 -2.13 -13.28 6.84
N TRP A 23 -3.09 -14.04 7.35
CA TRP A 23 -3.31 -15.44 6.99
C TRP A 23 -3.69 -15.57 5.53
N LEU A 24 -4.67 -14.80 5.06
CA LEU A 24 -5.18 -14.86 3.70
C LEU A 24 -4.10 -14.50 2.68
N LEU A 25 -3.31 -13.45 2.98
CA LEU A 25 -2.21 -13.02 2.12
C LEU A 25 -1.14 -14.11 2.00
N THR A 26 -0.72 -14.66 3.14
CA THR A 26 0.27 -15.75 3.17
C THR A 26 -0.24 -16.98 2.43
N PHE A 27 -1.50 -17.36 2.68
CA PHE A 27 -2.15 -18.47 1.99
C PHE A 27 -2.14 -18.28 0.48
N ALA A 28 -2.58 -17.12 -0.01
CA ALA A 28 -2.66 -16.83 -1.44
C ALA A 28 -1.28 -16.89 -2.13
N VAL A 29 -0.26 -16.30 -1.49
CA VAL A 29 1.12 -16.29 -2.02
C VAL A 29 1.71 -17.70 -2.04
N VAL A 30 1.61 -18.43 -0.93
CA VAL A 30 2.16 -19.79 -0.81
C VAL A 30 1.42 -20.76 -1.73
N TYR A 31 0.09 -20.68 -1.78
CA TYR A 31 -0.73 -21.48 -2.69
C TYR A 31 -0.35 -21.23 -4.15
N GLY A 32 -0.27 -19.96 -4.56
CA GLY A 32 0.12 -19.60 -5.93
C GLY A 32 1.53 -20.09 -6.29
N LEU A 33 2.47 -20.01 -5.35
CA LEU A 33 3.83 -20.50 -5.54
C LEU A 33 3.88 -22.04 -5.68
N LEU A 34 3.23 -22.76 -4.76
CA LEU A 34 3.20 -24.22 -4.77
C LEU A 34 2.46 -24.77 -6.00
N ALA A 35 1.33 -24.15 -6.38
CA ALA A 35 0.57 -24.55 -7.57
C ALA A 35 1.38 -24.32 -8.86
N LYS A 36 2.17 -23.25 -8.93
CA LYS A 36 3.02 -22.95 -10.10
C LYS A 36 4.25 -23.85 -10.18
N THR A 37 4.89 -24.12 -9.05
CA THR A 37 6.13 -24.92 -8.99
C THR A 37 5.88 -26.42 -9.08
N LYS A 38 4.66 -26.89 -8.78
CA LYS A 38 4.28 -28.31 -8.76
C LYS A 38 5.18 -29.17 -7.87
N VAL A 39 5.82 -28.58 -6.86
CA VAL A 39 6.76 -29.29 -5.96
C VAL A 39 6.07 -30.37 -5.13
N LEU A 40 4.76 -30.26 -4.92
CA LEU A 40 3.92 -31.24 -4.23
C LEU A 40 3.07 -32.10 -5.21
N GLY A 41 3.39 -32.05 -6.51
CA GLY A 41 2.60 -32.70 -7.56
C GLY A 41 1.47 -31.82 -8.11
N GLU A 42 0.52 -32.45 -8.80
CA GLU A 42 -0.57 -31.77 -9.52
C GLU A 42 -1.89 -31.71 -8.75
N ASP A 43 -1.99 -32.39 -7.60
CA ASP A 43 -3.21 -32.36 -6.78
C ASP A 43 -3.35 -31.03 -6.04
N LEU A 44 -4.21 -30.16 -6.58
CA LEU A 44 -4.51 -28.84 -6.00
C LEU A 44 -5.07 -28.91 -4.58
N LYS A 45 -5.68 -30.03 -4.17
CA LYS A 45 -6.19 -30.19 -2.80
C LYS A 45 -5.05 -30.28 -1.81
N VAL A 46 -4.03 -31.07 -2.12
CA VAL A 46 -2.82 -31.22 -1.28
C VAL A 46 -2.07 -29.89 -1.21
N VAL A 47 -1.94 -29.19 -2.34
CA VAL A 47 -1.33 -27.86 -2.41
C VAL A 47 -2.10 -26.85 -1.54
N GLY A 48 -3.43 -26.84 -1.65
CA GLY A 48 -4.31 -25.98 -0.86
C GLY A 48 -4.19 -26.22 0.64
N VAL A 49 -4.31 -27.47 1.09
CA VAL A 49 -4.18 -27.82 2.51
C VAL A 49 -2.79 -27.45 3.04
N THR A 50 -1.73 -27.71 2.28
CA THR A 50 -0.36 -27.39 2.70
C THR A 50 -0.15 -25.87 2.83
N ALA A 51 -0.58 -25.09 1.84
CA ALA A 51 -0.50 -23.64 1.88
C ALA A 51 -1.30 -23.06 3.06
N MET A 52 -2.46 -23.66 3.37
CA MET A 52 -3.31 -23.24 4.48
C MET A 52 -2.64 -23.47 5.83
N VAL A 53 -2.03 -24.64 6.02
CA VAL A 53 -1.26 -24.95 7.24
C VAL A 53 -0.09 -23.99 7.41
N ILE A 54 0.67 -23.71 6.34
CA ILE A 54 1.77 -22.74 6.37
C ILE A 54 1.27 -21.34 6.75
N ALA A 55 0.14 -20.90 6.20
CA ALA A 55 -0.44 -19.60 6.52
C ALA A 55 -0.82 -19.45 8.00
N PHE A 56 -1.30 -20.53 8.64
CA PHE A 56 -1.59 -20.53 10.08
C PHE A 56 -0.33 -20.42 10.96
N PHE A 57 0.81 -20.96 10.52
CA PHE A 57 2.07 -20.77 11.24
C PHE A 57 2.53 -19.31 11.23
N VAL A 58 2.34 -18.61 10.12
CA VAL A 58 2.73 -17.19 10.00
C VAL A 58 1.88 -16.30 10.90
N THR A 59 0.57 -16.57 11.02
CA THR A 59 -0.27 -15.84 11.97
C THR A 59 0.08 -16.14 13.42
N GLY A 60 0.44 -17.39 13.76
CA GLY A 60 0.84 -17.76 15.12
C GLY A 60 2.12 -17.08 15.59
N PHE A 61 3.10 -16.86 14.70
CA PHE A 61 4.40 -16.30 15.07
C PHE A 61 4.48 -14.77 14.94
N GLY A 62 3.73 -14.18 14.03
CA GLY A 62 3.85 -12.75 13.70
C GLY A 62 2.55 -12.05 13.34
N GLY A 63 1.37 -12.69 13.50
CA GLY A 63 0.09 -12.20 12.99
C GLY A 63 -0.23 -10.76 13.37
N VAL A 64 -0.09 -10.39 14.65
CA VAL A 64 -0.40 -9.02 15.11
C VAL A 64 0.59 -7.99 14.55
N ALA A 65 1.90 -8.27 14.60
CA ALA A 65 2.92 -7.35 14.09
C ALA A 65 2.84 -7.19 12.57
N PHE A 66 2.62 -8.30 11.85
CA PHE A 66 2.44 -8.30 10.41
C PHE A 66 1.11 -7.67 10.00
N GLY A 67 0.04 -7.89 10.77
CA GLY A 67 -1.24 -7.24 10.59
C GLY A 67 -1.17 -5.73 10.76
N LEU A 68 -0.48 -5.25 11.80
CA LEU A 68 -0.21 -3.83 12.01
C LEU A 68 0.63 -3.24 10.86
N LEU A 69 1.65 -3.97 10.40
CA LEU A 69 2.46 -3.57 9.24
C LEU A 69 1.58 -3.42 8.00
N LEU A 70 0.78 -4.45 7.66
CA LEU A 70 -0.10 -4.42 6.49
C LEU A 70 -1.17 -3.32 6.60
N SER A 71 -1.80 -3.16 7.76
CA SER A 71 -2.77 -2.08 7.99
C SER A 71 -2.14 -0.70 7.85
N SER A 72 -0.93 -0.50 8.35
CA SER A 72 -0.19 0.76 8.20
C SER A 72 0.18 1.00 6.73
N MET A 73 0.73 0.00 6.05
CA MET A 73 1.14 0.09 4.64
C MET A 73 -0.04 0.33 3.70
N PHE A 74 -1.12 -0.45 3.82
CA PHE A 74 -2.30 -0.29 2.98
C PHE A 74 -3.12 0.96 3.35
N GLY A 75 -3.21 1.31 4.64
CA GLY A 75 -3.84 2.56 5.07
C GLY A 75 -3.17 3.78 4.43
N MET A 76 -1.83 3.83 4.46
CA MET A 76 -1.07 4.90 3.81
C MET A 76 -1.14 4.83 2.29
N ALA A 77 -1.09 3.63 1.70
CA ALA A 77 -1.23 3.46 0.26
C ALA A 77 -2.59 3.99 -0.25
N ILE A 78 -3.67 3.76 0.49
CA ILE A 78 -5.00 4.30 0.15
C ILE A 78 -4.99 5.83 0.19
N ILE A 79 -4.37 6.44 1.20
CA ILE A 79 -4.27 7.90 1.30
C ILE A 79 -3.48 8.48 0.12
N ILE A 80 -2.35 7.85 -0.23
CA ILE A 80 -1.52 8.25 -1.38
C ILE A 80 -2.31 8.12 -2.68
N LEU A 81 -2.97 6.98 -2.89
CA LEU A 81 -3.80 6.74 -4.08
C LEU A 81 -4.95 7.73 -4.17
N ALA A 82 -5.65 8.01 -3.07
CA ALA A 82 -6.70 9.01 -3.03
C ALA A 82 -6.18 10.40 -3.38
N THR A 83 -4.99 10.75 -2.88
CA THR A 83 -4.33 12.04 -3.21
C THR A 83 -3.99 12.13 -4.69
N ILE A 84 -3.41 11.06 -5.27
CA ILE A 84 -3.12 11.00 -6.71
C ILE A 84 -4.41 11.15 -7.52
N ILE A 85 -5.47 10.43 -7.15
CA ILE A 85 -6.78 10.51 -7.81
C ILE A 85 -7.33 11.94 -7.75
N ILE A 86 -7.24 12.62 -6.61
CA ILE A 86 -7.69 14.01 -6.46
C ILE A 86 -6.90 14.96 -7.37
N ILE A 87 -5.57 14.83 -7.41
CA ILE A 87 -4.70 15.67 -8.27
C ILE A 87 -5.07 15.47 -9.75
N VAL A 88 -5.20 14.21 -10.16
CA VAL A 88 -5.64 13.81 -11.50
C VAL A 88 -7.00 14.47 -11.80
N LEU A 89 -7.97 14.34 -10.90
CA LEU A 89 -9.31 14.90 -11.10
C LEU A 89 -9.28 16.43 -11.28
N PHE A 90 -8.51 17.16 -10.46
CA PHE A 90 -8.34 18.61 -10.63
C PHE A 90 -7.64 18.97 -11.94
N ALA A 91 -6.60 18.23 -12.35
CA ALA A 91 -5.94 18.44 -13.63
C ALA A 91 -6.91 18.25 -14.82
N ALA A 92 -7.74 17.21 -14.80
CA ALA A 92 -8.78 16.99 -15.80
C ALA A 92 -9.77 18.16 -15.87
N MET A 93 -10.21 18.65 -14.71
CA MET A 93 -11.18 19.76 -14.65
C MET A 93 -10.61 21.07 -15.22
N THR A 94 -9.29 21.28 -15.18
CA THR A 94 -8.64 22.45 -15.81
C THR A 94 -8.48 22.35 -17.33
N GLY A 95 -8.98 21.27 -17.95
CA GLY A 95 -8.82 21.01 -19.39
C GLY A 95 -7.44 20.48 -19.76
N PHE A 96 -6.66 20.02 -18.78
CA PHE A 96 -5.36 19.41 -19.02
C PHE A 96 -5.57 18.03 -19.65
N ASP A 97 -4.95 17.79 -20.81
CA ASP A 97 -5.07 16.52 -21.51
C ASP A 97 -4.29 15.44 -20.74
N MET A 98 -5.04 14.51 -20.16
CA MET A 98 -4.53 13.38 -19.36
C MET A 98 -3.64 12.43 -20.16
N SER A 99 -3.73 12.45 -21.49
CA SER A 99 -2.90 11.62 -22.37
C SER A 99 -1.41 11.90 -22.19
N ALA A 100 -1.02 13.10 -21.75
CA ALA A 100 0.35 13.46 -21.43
C ALA A 100 0.94 12.65 -20.24
N PHE A 101 0.11 12.21 -19.28
CA PHE A 101 0.57 11.36 -18.16
C PHE A 101 0.77 9.90 -18.55
N THR A 102 0.04 9.42 -19.56
CA THR A 102 0.16 8.05 -20.08
C THR A 102 1.24 7.91 -21.17
N ASP A 103 1.45 8.95 -21.99
CA ASP A 103 2.43 8.90 -23.10
C ASP A 103 3.87 9.24 -22.68
N HIS A 104 4.06 9.98 -21.58
CA HIS A 104 5.40 10.26 -21.04
C HIS A 104 5.74 9.33 -19.88
N LYS A 105 6.31 8.17 -20.24
CA LYS A 105 6.85 7.15 -19.32
C LYS A 105 7.75 7.73 -18.21
N GLY A 106 8.39 8.89 -18.43
CA GLY A 106 9.19 9.60 -17.43
C GLY A 106 8.38 10.21 -16.28
N ILE A 107 7.19 10.78 -16.57
CA ILE A 107 6.32 11.37 -15.55
C ILE A 107 5.68 10.28 -14.69
N LEU A 108 5.25 9.19 -15.33
CA LEU A 108 4.76 8.00 -14.64
C LEU A 108 5.86 7.40 -13.73
N ALA A 109 7.10 7.31 -14.22
CA ALA A 109 8.25 6.82 -13.45
C ALA A 109 8.61 7.73 -12.27
N VAL A 110 8.48 9.05 -12.40
CA VAL A 110 8.71 10.01 -11.31
C VAL A 110 7.59 9.91 -10.26
N LEU A 111 6.32 9.80 -10.67
CA LEU A 111 5.20 9.60 -9.76
C LEU A 111 5.29 8.27 -9.01
N ILE A 112 5.62 7.19 -9.71
CA ILE A 112 5.87 5.88 -9.11
C ILE A 112 7.09 5.93 -8.19
N GLY A 113 8.17 6.60 -8.60
CA GLY A 113 9.38 6.79 -7.80
C GLY A 113 9.12 7.56 -6.51
N ILE A 114 8.33 8.64 -6.57
CA ILE A 114 7.90 9.40 -5.40
C ILE A 114 7.01 8.55 -4.50
N GLY A 115 6.06 7.81 -5.06
CA GLY A 115 5.21 6.87 -4.32
C GLY A 115 6.02 5.80 -3.59
N ILE A 116 7.04 5.23 -4.25
CA ILE A 116 7.96 4.25 -3.67
C ILE A 116 8.81 4.91 -2.57
N LEU A 117 9.35 6.10 -2.82
CA LEU A 117 10.19 6.81 -1.85
C LEU A 117 9.40 7.13 -0.58
N ILE A 118 8.14 7.56 -0.71
CA ILE A 118 7.23 7.81 0.42
C ILE A 118 6.89 6.51 1.15
N PHE A 119 6.61 5.44 0.40
CA PHE A 119 6.35 4.12 0.95
C PHE A 119 7.53 3.62 1.80
N PHE A 120 8.77 3.87 1.36
CA PHE A 120 9.96 3.55 2.15
C PHE A 120 10.20 4.53 3.29
N THR A 121 10.02 5.84 3.12
CA THR A 121 10.29 6.79 4.22
C THR A 121 9.27 6.65 5.36
N VAL A 122 7.99 6.41 5.04
CA VAL A 122 6.94 6.29 6.07
C VAL A 122 6.77 4.84 6.53
N GLY A 123 6.91 3.86 5.63
CA GLY A 123 6.88 2.43 5.98
C GLY A 123 8.15 1.95 6.69
N ALA A 124 9.34 2.48 6.37
CA ALA A 124 10.56 2.13 7.13
C ALA A 124 10.63 2.86 8.47
N ALA A 125 10.06 4.07 8.61
CA ALA A 125 10.00 4.75 9.90
C ALA A 125 9.20 3.97 10.95
N SER A 126 8.11 3.30 10.55
CA SER A 126 7.32 2.44 11.46
C SER A 126 8.05 1.15 11.86
N VAL A 127 8.93 0.62 11.00
CA VAL A 127 9.75 -0.58 11.29
C VAL A 127 11.04 -0.25 12.06
N LEU A 128 11.67 0.91 11.79
CA LEU A 128 12.95 1.33 12.38
C LEU A 128 12.80 2.08 13.72
N LYS A 129 11.57 2.24 14.25
CA LYS A 129 11.25 3.01 15.47
C LYS A 129 11.78 4.46 15.45
N ILE A 130 11.99 5.03 14.27
CA ILE A 130 12.32 6.44 14.13
C ILE A 130 11.00 7.20 14.22
N ASN A 131 10.81 7.93 15.32
CA ASN A 131 9.56 8.60 15.65
C ASN A 131 9.44 9.91 14.84
N ILE A 132 9.32 9.79 13.52
CA ILE A 132 8.89 10.91 12.68
C ILE A 132 7.38 11.00 12.87
N SER A 133 6.89 12.07 13.49
CA SER A 133 5.45 12.27 13.61
C SER A 133 4.84 12.31 12.21
N GLY A 134 3.70 11.64 12.02
CA GLY A 134 3.02 11.60 10.72
C GLY A 134 2.78 13.00 10.15
N GLU A 135 2.58 13.99 11.02
CA GLU A 135 2.47 15.41 10.68
C GLU A 135 3.74 15.96 10.03
N VAL A 136 4.93 15.65 10.55
CA VAL A 136 6.20 16.12 9.95
C VAL A 136 6.42 15.49 8.58
N ALA A 137 6.09 14.20 8.42
CA ALA A 137 6.15 13.53 7.11
C ALA A 137 5.17 14.13 6.09
N SER A 138 3.94 14.45 6.52
CA SER A 138 2.94 15.12 5.69
C SER A 138 3.36 16.55 5.30
N ILE A 139 3.94 17.31 6.23
CA ILE A 139 4.45 18.67 5.94
C ILE A 139 5.60 18.61 4.93
N ILE A 140 6.55 17.69 5.11
CA ILE A 140 7.66 17.51 4.17
C ILE A 140 7.13 17.10 2.79
N PHE A 141 6.13 16.22 2.73
CA PHE A 141 5.50 15.82 1.47
C PHE A 141 4.84 17.00 0.75
N VAL A 142 4.04 17.81 1.45
CA VAL A 142 3.40 19.00 0.87
C VAL A 142 4.45 20.00 0.37
N LEU A 143 5.56 20.18 1.10
CA LEU A 143 6.66 21.05 0.68
C LEU A 143 7.36 20.56 -0.59
N ILE A 144 7.62 19.25 -0.70
CA ILE A 144 8.21 18.65 -1.91
C ILE A 144 7.24 18.81 -3.10
N LEU A 145 5.95 18.56 -2.89
CA LEU A 145 4.93 18.67 -3.93
C LEU A 145 4.78 20.11 -4.42
N MET A 146 4.80 21.08 -3.49
CA MET A 146 4.84 22.51 -3.82
C MET A 146 6.11 22.88 -4.60
N ALA A 147 7.28 22.39 -4.19
CA ALA A 147 8.53 22.67 -4.89
C ALA A 147 8.52 22.11 -6.32
N VAL A 148 8.00 20.90 -6.53
CA VAL A 148 7.85 20.30 -7.86
C VAL A 148 6.82 21.07 -8.69
N ALA A 149 5.67 21.45 -8.11
CA ALA A 149 4.67 22.25 -8.79
C ALA A 149 5.21 23.62 -9.21
N VAL A 150 5.93 24.30 -8.31
CA VAL A 150 6.60 25.59 -8.59
C VAL A 150 7.67 25.43 -9.65
N TYR A 151 8.49 24.39 -9.59
CA TYR A 151 9.49 24.10 -10.61
C TYR A 151 8.86 23.82 -11.98
N PHE A 152 7.72 23.12 -12.01
CA PHE A 152 7.01 22.82 -13.25
C PHE A 152 6.32 24.06 -13.85
N ILE A 153 5.78 24.95 -13.01
CA ILE A 153 5.14 26.20 -13.42
C ILE A 153 6.20 27.24 -13.84
N ALA A 154 7.29 27.37 -13.08
CA ALA A 154 8.37 28.33 -13.34
C ALA A 154 9.38 27.84 -14.40
N GLY A 155 9.43 26.53 -14.66
CA GLY A 155 10.34 25.88 -15.61
C GLY A 155 9.92 25.96 -17.08
N LYS A 156 8.79 26.60 -17.40
CA LYS A 156 8.48 27.01 -18.78
C LYS A 156 9.21 28.31 -19.12
N LYS A 157 10.46 28.18 -19.55
CA LYS A 157 11.07 29.01 -20.60
C LYS A 157 11.68 28.10 -21.66
#